data_AF-A0A525CZU8-F1
#
_entry.id   AF-A0A525CZU8-F1
#
_cell.length_a   1.000
_cell.length_b   1.000
_cell.length_c   1.000
_cell.angle_alpha   90.00
_cell.angle_beta   90.00
_cell.angle_gamma   90.00
#
_symmetry.space_group_name_H-M   'P 1'
#
loop_
_entity.id
_entity.type
_entity.pdbx_description
1 polymer ?
#
loop_
_entity_poly.entity_id
_entity_poly.type
_entity_poly.pdbx_seq_one_letter_code
_entity_poly.pdbx_strand_id
1 'polypeptide(L)'
;MEKINIGTHGFTLPMPQSILGTHYEGRTNYMALGWVTRVNFKPQLIGIGVNKGHASNKAIRETRQFSINFPSVDMVELTDYAGLISGKRTNKSGLFEPYYGKLERH
;
A
#
# COMPACT_ATOMS: atom_id res chain seq x y z
N MET A 1 -6.06 30.39 -22.73
CA MET A 1 -5.64 30.18 -21.34
C MET A 1 -4.14 29.97 -21.33
N GLU A 2 -3.39 30.76 -20.56
CA GLU A 2 -1.96 30.52 -20.33
C GLU A 2 -1.77 29.23 -19.51
N LYS A 3 -0.70 28.50 -19.81
CA LYS A 3 -0.32 27.30 -19.06
C LYS A 3 0.42 27.74 -17.79
N ILE A 4 0.05 27.15 -16.65
CA ILE A 4 0.73 27.37 -15.36
C ILE A 4 1.68 26.22 -15.12
N ASN A 5 2.94 26.53 -14.82
CA ASN A 5 3.93 25.53 -14.40
C ASN A 5 3.68 25.14 -12.94
N ILE A 6 3.39 23.86 -12.70
CA ILE A 6 3.10 23.31 -11.36
C ILE A 6 4.31 22.60 -10.71
N GLY A 7 5.50 22.72 -11.31
CA GLY A 7 6.73 22.07 -10.86
C GLY A 7 6.79 20.58 -11.17
N THR A 8 7.71 19.88 -10.50
CA THR A 8 8.04 18.46 -10.76
C THR A 8 7.32 17.47 -9.83
N HIS A 9 6.48 17.96 -8.91
CA HIS A 9 5.81 17.15 -7.87
C HIS A 9 4.30 17.03 -8.12
N GLY A 10 3.91 17.01 -9.40
CA GLY A 10 2.51 16.81 -9.76
C GLY A 10 2.03 15.40 -9.37
N PHE A 11 0.99 15.33 -8.55
CA PHE A 11 0.25 14.09 -8.31
C PHE A 11 -0.93 14.00 -9.29
N THR A 12 -1.33 12.78 -9.64
CA THR A 12 -2.58 12.55 -10.37
C THR A 12 -3.78 12.91 -9.48
N LEU A 13 -4.76 13.64 -10.00
CA LEU A 13 -5.97 14.00 -9.25
C LEU A 13 -7.20 13.31 -9.87
N PRO A 14 -7.97 12.51 -9.10
CA PRO A 14 -7.67 12.01 -7.75
C PRO A 14 -6.63 10.88 -7.75
N MET A 15 -5.97 10.66 -6.61
CA MET A 15 -5.30 9.38 -6.32
C MET A 15 -6.29 8.44 -5.63
N PRO A 16 -6.25 7.12 -5.92
CA PRO A 16 -6.98 6.16 -5.11
C PRO A 16 -6.43 6.17 -3.68
N GLN A 17 -7.29 5.91 -2.70
CA GLN A 17 -6.86 5.60 -1.34
C GLN A 17 -6.99 4.09 -1.13
N SER A 18 -5.85 3.42 -1.00
CA SER A 18 -5.79 1.98 -0.74
C SER A 18 -4.83 1.67 0.40
N ILE A 19 -4.93 0.47 0.96
CA ILE A 19 -4.03 -0.02 2.00
C ILE A 19 -3.25 -1.21 1.44
N LEU A 20 -1.93 -1.11 1.48
CA LEU A 20 -1.00 -2.17 1.12
C LEU A 20 -0.73 -3.07 2.33
N GLY A 21 -1.14 -4.33 2.26
CA GLY A 21 -0.81 -5.36 3.25
C GLY A 21 0.42 -6.17 2.87
N THR A 22 1.28 -6.46 3.84
CA THR A 22 2.55 -7.18 3.67
C THR A 22 2.90 -8.01 4.91
N HIS A 23 3.75 -9.03 4.75
CA HIS A 23 4.40 -9.74 5.85
C HIS A 23 5.82 -9.23 6.05
N TYR A 24 6.02 -8.39 7.06
CA TYR A 24 7.31 -7.81 7.39
C TYR A 24 7.87 -8.48 8.64
N GLU A 25 9.00 -9.19 8.52
CA GLU A 25 9.67 -9.85 9.67
C GLU A 25 8.73 -10.75 10.49
N GLY A 26 7.97 -11.60 9.79
CA GLY A 26 7.06 -12.58 10.40
C GLY A 26 5.74 -12.02 10.95
N ARG A 27 5.45 -10.74 10.74
CA ARG A 27 4.20 -10.09 11.17
C ARG A 27 3.51 -9.33 10.05
N THR A 28 2.19 -9.18 10.14
CA THR A 28 1.42 -8.35 9.23
C THR A 28 1.78 -6.86 9.41
N ASN A 29 1.86 -6.16 8.29
CA ASN A 29 2.19 -4.75 8.21
C ASN A 29 1.37 -4.07 7.12
N TYR A 30 0.85 -2.89 7.43
CA TYR A 30 -0.06 -2.13 6.57
C TYR A 30 0.48 -0.73 6.29
N MET A 31 0.28 -0.19 5.10
CA MET A 31 0.55 1.23 4.82
C MET A 31 -0.49 1.80 3.86
N ALA A 32 -0.79 3.09 3.99
CA ALA A 32 -1.56 3.81 2.95
C ALA A 32 -0.77 3.79 1.63
N LEU A 33 -1.47 3.56 0.52
CA LEU A 33 -0.92 3.44 -0.83
C LEU A 33 -1.79 4.20 -1.82
N GLY A 34 -1.25 5.30 -2.34
CA GLY A 34 -1.88 6.06 -3.42
C GLY A 34 -1.47 5.63 -4.83
N TRP A 35 -0.27 5.06 -4.99
CA TRP A 35 0.26 4.69 -6.30
C TRP A 35 -0.05 3.23 -6.62
N VAL A 36 -1.27 2.99 -7.11
CA VAL A 36 -1.76 1.67 -7.53
C VAL A 36 -2.54 1.79 -8.84
N THR A 37 -2.31 0.86 -9.78
CA THR A 37 -3.03 0.83 -11.05
C THR A 37 -3.07 -0.57 -11.66
N ARG A 38 -4.10 -0.87 -12.46
CA ARG A 38 -4.11 -2.07 -13.30
C ARG A 38 -3.08 -1.87 -14.42
N VAL A 39 -2.27 -2.89 -14.69
CA VAL A 39 -1.24 -2.83 -15.75
C VAL A 39 -1.46 -3.84 -16.87
N ASN A 40 -2.27 -4.88 -16.66
CA ASN A 40 -2.63 -5.82 -17.71
C ASN A 40 -4.01 -6.46 -17.49
N PHE A 41 -4.69 -6.82 -18.58
CA PHE A 41 -5.98 -7.52 -18.54
C PHE A 41 -5.82 -9.04 -18.40
N LYS A 42 -4.96 -9.66 -19.21
CA LYS A 42 -4.72 -11.11 -19.19
C LYS A 42 -3.23 -11.41 -19.45
N PRO A 43 -2.49 -11.97 -18.46
CA PRO A 43 -2.90 -12.20 -17.08
C PRO A 43 -3.31 -10.90 -16.35
N GLN A 44 -4.16 -11.00 -15.33
CA GLN A 44 -4.56 -9.85 -14.53
C GLN A 44 -3.36 -9.37 -13.71
N LEU A 45 -2.89 -8.14 -13.97
CA LEU A 45 -1.73 -7.57 -13.27
C LEU A 45 -2.07 -6.21 -12.67
N ILE A 46 -1.54 -5.97 -11.47
CA ILE A 46 -1.59 -4.69 -10.76
C ILE A 46 -0.14 -4.23 -10.54
N GLY A 47 0.11 -2.94 -10.80
CA GLY A 47 1.35 -2.26 -10.49
C GLY A 47 1.18 -1.38 -9.25
N ILE A 48 2.20 -1.36 -8.38
CA ILE A 48 2.25 -0.52 -7.19
C ILE A 48 3.58 0.23 -7.09
N GLY A 49 3.51 1.47 -6.62
CA GLY A 49 4.69 2.29 -6.29
C GLY A 49 4.93 2.30 -4.79
N VAL A 50 6.05 1.73 -4.33
CA VAL A 50 6.41 1.68 -2.91
C VAL A 50 7.83 2.21 -2.72
N ASN A 51 8.00 3.25 -1.91
CA ASN A 51 9.32 3.81 -1.62
C ASN A 51 10.26 2.75 -1.01
N LYS A 52 11.51 2.72 -1.46
CA LYS A 52 12.55 1.78 -1.00
C LYS A 52 12.81 1.83 0.51
N GLY A 53 12.54 2.97 1.15
CA GLY A 53 12.71 3.16 2.59
C GLY A 53 11.64 2.50 3.46
N HIS A 54 10.50 2.07 2.90
CA HIS A 54 9.40 1.50 3.68
C HIS A 54 9.62 0.02 4.02
N ALA A 55 9.11 -0.40 5.18
CA ALA A 55 9.07 -1.81 5.60
C ALA A 55 8.42 -2.70 4.52
N SER A 56 7.32 -2.23 3.93
CA SER A 56 6.57 -2.95 2.89
C SER A 56 7.41 -3.27 1.65
N ASN A 57 8.38 -2.41 1.26
CA ASN A 57 9.26 -2.71 0.12
C ASN A 57 10.17 -3.90 0.41
N LYS A 58 10.79 -3.93 1.59
CA LYS A 58 11.62 -5.06 2.06
C LYS A 58 10.79 -6.34 2.12
N ALA A 59 9.61 -6.28 2.77
CA ALA A 59 8.69 -7.40 2.88
C ALA A 59 8.34 -8.01 1.51
N ILE A 60 7.90 -7.20 0.54
CA ILE A 60 7.50 -7.68 -0.79
C ILE A 60 8.66 -8.33 -1.53
N ARG A 61 9.88 -7.82 -1.38
CA ARG A 61 11.08 -8.41 -2.00
C ARG A 61 11.42 -9.79 -1.42
N GLU A 62 11.23 -9.94 -0.12
CA GLU A 62 11.51 -11.18 0.62
C GLU A 62 10.41 -12.22 0.40
N THR A 63 9.14 -11.84 0.52
CA THR A 63 8.00 -12.78 0.51
C THR A 63 7.40 -12.99 -0.87
N ARG A 64 7.61 -12.04 -1.80
CA ARG A 64 6.95 -12.01 -3.13
C ARG A 64 5.43 -11.95 -3.06
N GLN A 65 4.89 -11.41 -1.97
CA GLN A 65 3.46 -11.35 -1.71
C GLN A 65 3.04 -9.98 -1.18
N PHE A 66 1.84 -9.56 -1.56
CA PHE A 66 1.16 -8.40 -0.98
C PHE A 66 -0.34 -8.48 -1.23
N SER A 67 -1.11 -7.65 -0.50
CA SER A 67 -2.53 -7.41 -0.75
C SER A 67 -2.81 -5.92 -0.99
N ILE A 68 -3.87 -5.65 -1.74
CA ILE A 68 -4.41 -4.30 -1.94
C ILE A 68 -5.83 -4.28 -1.39
N ASN A 69 -6.09 -3.37 -0.46
CA ASN A 69 -7.34 -3.29 0.28
C ASN A 69 -7.93 -1.89 0.08
N PHE A 70 -9.24 -1.79 -0.10
CA PHE A 70 -9.93 -0.54 -0.33
C PHE A 70 -10.76 -0.19 0.92
N PRO A 71 -10.32 0.78 1.75
CA PRO A 71 -11.02 1.15 2.96
C PRO A 71 -12.33 1.89 2.66
N SER A 72 -13.31 1.81 3.57
CA SER A 72 -14.46 2.71 3.57
C SER A 72 -14.07 4.08 4.14
N VAL A 73 -14.96 5.08 3.97
CA VAL A 73 -14.75 6.44 4.50
C VAL A 73 -14.61 6.43 6.03
N ASP A 74 -15.32 5.55 6.73
CA ASP A 74 -15.27 5.43 8.19
C ASP A 74 -13.91 4.98 8.72
N MET A 75 -13.05 4.44 7.85
CA MET A 75 -11.70 4.00 8.17
C MET A 75 -10.63 5.07 7.89
N VAL A 76 -11.02 6.33 7.63
CA VAL A 76 -10.08 7.39 7.22
C VAL A 76 -8.95 7.60 8.23
N GLU A 77 -9.26 7.69 9.52
CA GLU A 77 -8.27 7.90 10.59
C GLU A 77 -7.28 6.73 10.67
N LEU A 78 -7.82 5.50 10.64
CA LEU A 78 -7.02 4.28 10.70
C LEU A 78 -6.14 4.10 9.45
N THR A 79 -6.66 4.47 8.28
CA THR A 79 -5.93 4.44 7.00
C THR A 79 -4.78 5.44 7.02
N ASP A 80 -5.04 6.67 7.49
CA ASP A 80 -4.03 7.71 7.60
C ASP A 80 -2.94 7.33 8.60
N TYR A 81 -3.33 6.83 9.78
CA TYR A 81 -2.39 6.31 10.77
C TYR A 81 -1.45 5.24 10.19
N ALA A 82 -1.99 4.27 9.44
CA ALA A 82 -1.18 3.24 8.80
C ALA A 82 -0.14 3.81 7.81
N GLY A 83 -0.42 4.95 7.18
CA GLY A 83 0.47 5.69 6.29
C GLY A 83 1.52 6.56 7.01
N LEU A 84 1.18 7.12 8.18
CA LEU A 84 2.06 8.03 8.92
C LEU A 84 3.18 7.31 9.70
N ILE A 85 2.88 6.12 10.25
CA ILE A 85 3.83 5.40 11.10
C ILE A 85 4.50 4.22 10.37
N SER A 86 5.81 4.05 10.59
CA SER A 86 6.60 3.00 9.94
C SER A 86 6.52 1.66 10.67
N GLY A 87 6.26 0.58 9.93
CA GLY A 87 6.30 -0.81 10.44
C GLY A 87 7.68 -1.27 10.95
N LYS A 88 8.74 -0.49 10.65
CA LYS A 88 10.09 -0.69 11.19
C LYS A 88 10.17 -0.37 12.68
N ARG A 89 9.33 0.54 13.17
CA ARG A 89 9.37 1.06 14.55
C ARG A 89 8.13 0.67 15.36
N THR A 90 7.01 0.45 14.69
CA THR A 90 5.74 0.16 15.35
C THR A 90 5.15 -1.12 14.80
N ASN A 91 4.67 -1.99 15.70
CA ASN A 91 3.90 -3.15 15.29
C ASN A 91 2.49 -2.70 14.85
N LYS A 92 2.16 -2.96 13.58
CA LYS A 92 0.85 -2.64 12.98
C LYS A 92 -0.03 -3.88 12.77
N SER A 93 0.38 -5.05 13.26
CA SER A 93 -0.33 -6.30 13.01
C SER A 93 -1.75 -6.32 13.55
N GLY A 94 -2.02 -5.56 14.62
CA GLY A 94 -3.33 -5.45 15.26
C GLY A 94 -4.24 -4.36 14.70
N LEU A 95 -3.85 -3.66 13.62
CA LEU A 95 -4.70 -2.61 13.04
C LEU A 95 -5.91 -3.18 12.28
N PHE A 96 -5.77 -4.37 11.70
CA PHE A 96 -6.81 -5.02 10.92
C PHE A 96 -6.73 -6.53 11.14
N GLU A 97 -7.87 -7.20 10.97
CA GLU A 97 -7.90 -8.66 10.87
C GLU A 97 -7.41 -9.10 9.48
N PRO A 98 -6.35 -9.92 9.37
CA PRO A 98 -5.82 -10.33 8.08
C PRO A 98 -6.68 -11.41 7.41
N TYR A 99 -6.78 -11.32 6.08
CA TYR A 99 -7.33 -12.37 5.23
C TYR A 99 -6.31 -12.76 4.15
N TYR A 100 -5.92 -14.03 4.12
CA TYR A 100 -4.84 -14.53 3.26
C TYR A 100 -5.31 -15.12 1.93
N GLY A 101 -6.62 -15.31 1.75
CA GLY A 101 -7.19 -15.85 0.52
C GLY A 101 -6.54 -17.17 0.09
N LYS A 102 -5.85 -17.16 -1.05
CA LYS A 102 -5.18 -18.33 -1.65
C LYS A 102 -3.66 -18.36 -1.43
N LEU A 103 -3.11 -17.49 -0.58
CA LEU A 103 -1.67 -17.49 -0.30
C LEU A 103 -1.31 -18.71 0.56
N GLU A 104 -0.46 -19.59 0.02
CA GLU A 104 -0.07 -20.85 0.68
C GLU A 104 1.07 -20.68 1.72
N ARG A 105 1.77 -19.54 1.71
CA ARG A 105 2.91 -19.25 2.61
C ARG A 105 2.69 -17.91 3.31
N HIS A 106 2.82 -17.88 4.64
CA HIS A 106 2.66 -16.70 5.50
C HIS A 106 3.83 -16.58 6.48
#